data_AF-A0A0C5WFA7-F1
#
_entry.id   AF-A0A0C5WFA7-F1
#
_cell.length_a   1.000
_cell.length_b   1.000
_cell.length_c   1.000
_cell.angle_alpha   90.00
_cell.angle_beta   90.00
_cell.angle_gamma   90.00
#
_symmetry.space_group_name_H-M   'P 1'
#
loop_
_entity.id
_entity.type
_entity.pdbx_description
1 polymer ?
#
loop_
_entity_poly.entity_id
_entity_poly.type
_entity_poly.pdbx_seq_one_letter_code
_entity_poly.pdbx_strand_id
1 'polypeptide(L)'
;MYEGKTKALTCNHCKHNNIFKVNELFAKESKFALIIACAIFLVGTPILIYYVPIFLLKYGGIYSSLVIAGFMLVPIIVYSNILKEDRIRVNTFNLGYY
;
A
#
# COMPACT_ATOMS: atom_id res chain seq x y z
N MET A 1 7.94 -3.89 -22.38
CA MET A 1 8.43 -5.25 -22.68
C MET A 1 8.23 -5.45 -24.18
N TYR A 2 9.26 -5.20 -24.98
CA TYR A 2 9.18 -5.46 -26.42
C TYR A 2 9.85 -6.80 -26.71
N GLU A 3 9.21 -7.58 -27.58
CA GLU A 3 9.51 -8.95 -28.01
C GLU A 3 8.81 -10.07 -27.21
N GLY A 4 7.84 -10.72 -27.87
CA GLY A 4 7.06 -11.88 -27.41
C GLY A 4 7.90 -13.14 -27.24
N LYS A 5 8.89 -13.08 -26.36
CA LYS A 5 9.70 -14.23 -25.96
C LYS A 5 8.82 -15.13 -25.11
N THR A 6 8.57 -16.35 -25.57
CA THR A 6 8.00 -17.39 -24.72
C THR A 6 9.02 -17.73 -23.63
N LYS A 7 8.55 -17.76 -22.38
CA LYS A 7 9.38 -18.14 -21.23
C LYS A 7 8.81 -19.45 -20.70
N ALA A 8 9.67 -20.45 -20.59
CA ALA A 8 9.35 -21.65 -19.84
C ALA A 8 9.57 -21.35 -18.35
N LEU A 9 8.51 -21.42 -17.51
CA LEU A 9 8.74 -21.67 -16.08
C LEU A 9 8.57 -23.15 -15.81
N THR A 10 9.61 -23.71 -15.21
CA THR A 10 9.51 -24.99 -14.53
C THR A 10 9.06 -24.72 -13.11
N CYS A 11 7.87 -25.20 -12.76
CA CYS A 11 7.39 -25.16 -11.39
C CYS A 11 8.24 -26.12 -10.53
N ASN A 12 9.06 -25.62 -9.60
CA ASN A 12 9.89 -26.48 -8.75
C ASN A 12 9.08 -27.47 -7.91
N HIS A 13 7.85 -27.12 -7.54
CA HIS A 13 7.02 -27.95 -6.67
C HIS A 13 6.24 -29.03 -7.43
N CYS A 14 5.94 -28.78 -8.70
CA CYS A 14 5.05 -29.63 -9.51
C CYS A 14 5.73 -30.22 -10.76
N LYS A 15 7.03 -29.89 -10.98
CA LYS A 15 7.88 -30.28 -12.12
C LYS A 15 7.24 -30.08 -13.51
N HIS A 16 6.15 -29.34 -13.57
CA HIS A 16 5.43 -29.07 -14.80
C HIS A 16 6.12 -27.92 -15.52
N ASN A 17 6.39 -28.14 -16.81
CA ASN A 17 7.03 -27.16 -17.67
C ASN A 17 5.95 -26.43 -18.44
N ASN A 18 5.63 -25.23 -18.00
CA ASN A 18 4.66 -24.41 -18.68
C ASN A 18 5.39 -23.37 -19.53
N ILE A 19 5.08 -23.36 -20.82
CA ILE A 19 5.56 -22.36 -21.76
C ILE A 19 4.47 -21.31 -21.85
N PHE A 20 4.76 -20.10 -21.38
CA PHE A 20 3.80 -18.99 -21.47
C PHE A 20 4.36 -17.88 -22.34
N LYS A 21 3.46 -17.18 -23.00
CA LYS A 21 3.80 -15.91 -23.64
C LYS A 21 3.87 -14.86 -22.55
N VAL A 22 4.98 -14.13 -22.49
CA VAL A 22 5.19 -13.05 -21.49
C VAL A 22 4.07 -11.99 -21.54
N ASN A 23 3.42 -11.86 -22.69
CA ASN A 23 2.28 -10.95 -22.86
C ASN A 23 1.06 -11.40 -22.01
N GLU A 24 0.86 -12.68 -21.70
CA GLU A 24 -0.30 -13.13 -20.92
C GLU A 24 -0.15 -12.88 -19.40
N LEU A 25 0.94 -12.20 -18.98
CA LEU A 25 1.17 -11.83 -17.59
C LEU A 25 0.45 -10.53 -17.25
N PHE A 26 -0.32 -10.54 -16.16
CA PHE A 26 -0.98 -9.35 -15.61
C PHE A 26 -0.49 -9.08 -14.18
N ALA A 27 -0.24 -7.81 -13.87
CA ALA A 27 0.02 -7.38 -12.52
C ALA A 27 -1.29 -7.26 -11.73
N LYS A 28 -1.26 -7.66 -10.45
CA LYS A 28 -2.38 -7.54 -9.52
C LYS A 28 -2.03 -6.52 -8.43
N GLU A 29 -3.04 -5.77 -7.98
CA GLU A 29 -2.90 -4.87 -6.83
C GLU A 29 -2.46 -5.63 -5.57
N SER A 30 -1.63 -4.97 -4.76
CA SER A 30 -0.99 -5.57 -3.60
C SER A 30 -1.90 -5.49 -2.36
N LYS A 31 -2.21 -6.65 -1.76
CA LYS A 31 -2.89 -6.71 -0.44
C LYS A 31 -1.96 -6.35 0.73
N PHE A 32 -0.65 -6.26 0.50
CA PHE A 32 0.33 -6.00 1.54
C PHE A 32 0.16 -4.59 2.16
N ALA A 33 -0.13 -3.60 1.31
CA ALA A 33 -0.43 -2.24 1.77
C ALA A 33 -1.64 -2.18 2.72
N LEU A 34 -2.66 -3.01 2.45
CA LEU A 34 -3.86 -3.11 3.29
C LEU A 34 -3.55 -3.77 4.64
N ILE A 35 -2.70 -4.79 4.67
CA ILE A 35 -2.26 -5.44 5.92
C ILE A 35 -1.48 -4.45 6.80
N ILE A 36 -0.55 -3.70 6.20
CA ILE A 36 0.21 -2.66 6.91
C ILE A 36 -0.72 -1.58 7.46
N ALA A 37 -1.67 -1.09 6.66
CA ALA A 37 -2.65 -0.10 7.10
C ALA A 37 -3.48 -0.61 8.28
N CYS A 38 -3.89 -1.89 8.25
CA CYS A 38 -4.63 -2.52 9.35
C CYS A 38 -3.79 -2.59 10.63
N ALA A 39 -2.52 -2.95 10.54
CA ALA A 39 -1.60 -3.00 11.68
C ALA A 39 -1.38 -1.60 12.28
N ILE A 40 -1.15 -0.59 11.45
CA ILE A 40 -1.01 0.80 11.89
C ILE A 40 -2.30 1.29 12.56
N PHE A 41 -3.47 0.94 12.04
CA PHE A 41 -4.74 1.33 12.64
C PHE A 41 -4.95 0.68 14.02
N LEU A 42 -4.68 -0.63 14.13
CA LEU A 42 -4.83 -1.38 15.39
C LEU A 42 -3.89 -0.89 16.50
N VAL A 43 -2.67 -0.47 16.16
CA VAL A 43 -1.68 0.00 17.16
C VAL A 43 -1.76 1.51 17.36
N GLY A 44 -1.90 2.28 16.29
CA GLY A 44 -1.93 3.74 16.32
C GLY A 44 -3.18 4.29 17.00
N THR A 45 -4.34 3.66 16.84
CA THR A 45 -5.60 4.15 17.44
C THR A 45 -5.57 4.10 18.97
N PRO A 46 -5.18 2.99 19.64
CA PRO A 46 -5.02 2.96 21.09
C PRO A 46 -4.01 3.99 21.62
N ILE A 47 -2.87 4.16 20.92
CA ILE A 47 -1.85 5.14 21.29
C ILE A 47 -2.44 6.56 21.26
N LEU A 48 -3.14 6.92 20.18
CA LEU A 48 -3.77 8.24 20.07
C LEU A 48 -4.83 8.44 21.14
N ILE A 49 -5.69 7.45 21.40
CA ILE A 49 -6.71 7.53 22.45
C ILE A 49 -6.08 7.76 23.83
N TYR A 50 -4.92 7.16 24.11
CA TYR A 50 -4.23 7.32 25.39
C TYR A 50 -3.52 8.69 25.52
N TYR A 51 -2.78 9.12 24.50
CA TYR A 51 -1.91 10.30 24.60
C TYR A 51 -2.61 11.63 24.27
N VAL A 52 -3.60 11.64 23.37
CA VAL A 52 -4.29 12.87 22.94
C VAL A 52 -4.99 13.58 24.11
N PRO A 53 -5.73 12.90 25.00
CA PRO A 53 -6.35 13.55 26.16
C PRO A 53 -5.32 14.15 27.11
N ILE A 54 -4.20 13.45 27.36
CA ILE A 54 -3.11 13.93 28.23
C ILE A 54 -2.51 15.21 27.66
N PHE A 55 -2.27 15.24 26.34
CA PHE A 55 -1.74 16.43 25.66
C PHE A 55 -2.71 17.60 25.69
N LEU A 56 -4.00 17.36 25.43
CA LEU A 56 -5.04 18.39 25.46
C LEU A 56 -5.29 18.93 26.87
N LEU A 57 -5.20 18.10 27.91
CA LEU A 57 -5.37 18.54 29.30
C LEU A 57 -4.15 19.31 29.82
N LYS A 58 -2.94 18.90 29.43
CA LYS A 58 -1.69 19.50 29.93
C LYS A 58 -1.24 20.75 29.17
N TYR A 59 -1.47 20.80 27.86
CA TYR A 59 -1.04 21.88 26.96
C TYR A 59 -2.24 22.53 26.25
N GLY A 60 -3.43 22.45 26.88
CA GLY A 60 -4.70 22.86 26.30
C GLY A 60 -4.69 24.28 25.76
N GLY A 61 -4.93 24.40 24.45
CA GLY A 61 -4.95 25.67 23.73
C GLY A 61 -5.24 25.43 22.24
N ILE A 62 -5.62 26.49 21.53
CA ILE A 62 -6.03 26.38 20.11
C ILE A 62 -4.91 25.85 19.21
N TYR A 63 -3.65 26.11 19.59
CA TYR A 63 -2.48 25.67 18.82
C TYR A 63 -2.18 24.18 18.99
N SER A 64 -2.34 23.63 20.20
CA SER A 64 -2.08 22.21 20.45
C SER A 64 -3.14 21.31 19.79
N SER A 65 -4.40 21.73 19.77
CA SER A 65 -5.46 21.03 19.05
C SER A 65 -5.25 21.06 17.52
N LEU A 66 -4.79 22.19 16.97
CA LEU A 66 -4.45 22.30 15.55
C LEU A 66 -3.31 21.37 15.15
N VAL A 67 -2.26 21.26 15.97
CA VAL A 67 -1.13 20.36 15.71
C VAL A 67 -1.60 18.90 15.71
N ILE A 68 -2.43 18.49 16.67
CA ILE A 68 -2.98 17.13 16.74
C ILE A 68 -3.85 16.83 15.51
N ALA A 69 -4.73 17.76 15.13
CA ALA A 69 -5.58 17.62 13.94
C ALA A 69 -4.74 17.49 12.66
N GLY A 70 -3.67 18.29 12.52
CA GLY A 70 -2.75 18.19 11.39
C GLY A 70 -2.01 16.85 11.33
N PHE A 71 -1.54 16.34 12.47
CA PHE A 71 -0.87 15.03 12.54
C PHE A 71 -1.80 13.87 12.17
N MET A 72 -3.09 13.94 12.49
CA MET A 72 -4.07 12.92 12.10
C MET A 72 -4.27 12.82 10.58
N LEU A 73 -3.97 13.88 9.81
CA LEU A 73 -4.09 13.86 8.35
C LEU A 73 -2.90 13.15 7.67
N VAL A 74 -1.73 13.09 8.32
CA VAL A 74 -0.51 12.51 7.73
C VAL A 74 -0.70 11.06 7.29
N PRO A 75 -1.26 10.13 8.09
CA PRO A 75 -1.49 8.76 7.66
C PRO A 75 -2.40 8.64 6.44
N ILE A 76 -3.41 9.52 6.32
CA ILE A 76 -4.36 9.52 5.20
C ILE A 76 -3.63 9.92 3.92
N ILE A 77 -2.80 10.96 3.98
CA ILE A 77 -2.00 11.41 2.83
C ILE A 77 -1.01 10.32 2.42
N VAL A 78 -0.30 9.70 3.36
CA VAL A 78 0.66 8.62 3.06
C VAL A 78 -0.06 7.43 2.42
N TYR A 79 -1.16 6.97 2.99
CA TYR A 79 -1.92 5.83 2.48
C TYR A 79 -2.47 6.09 1.07
N SER A 80 -3.03 7.27 0.83
CA SER A 80 -3.55 7.64 -0.51
C SER A 80 -2.47 7.66 -1.59
N ASN A 81 -1.26 8.14 -1.26
CA ASN A 81 -0.13 8.09 -2.18
C ASN A 81 0.32 6.65 -2.45
N ILE A 82 0.44 5.81 -1.43
CA ILE A 82 0.79 4.39 -1.61
C ILE A 82 -0.20 3.68 -2.53
N LEU A 83 -1.51 3.87 -2.32
CA LEU A 83 -2.54 3.30 -3.18
C LEU A 83 -2.44 3.80 -4.63
N LYS A 84 -2.17 5.10 -4.80
CA LYS A 84 -2.02 5.70 -6.13
C LYS A 84 -0.83 5.10 -6.87
N GLU A 85 0.32 4.98 -6.20
CA GLU A 85 1.52 4.36 -6.77
C GLU A 85 1.31 2.88 -7.09
N ASP A 86 0.63 2.13 -6.22
CA ASP A 86 0.32 0.72 -6.47
C ASP A 86 -0.58 0.54 -7.71
N ARG A 87 -1.61 1.39 -7.83
CA ARG A 87 -2.49 1.41 -9.00
C ARG A 87 -1.75 1.81 -10.27
N ILE A 88 -0.91 2.83 -10.23
CA ILE A 88 -0.10 3.25 -11.39
C ILE A 88 0.80 2.09 -11.83
N ARG A 89 1.52 1.44 -10.90
CA ARG A 89 2.39 0.30 -11.20
C ARG A 89 1.63 -0.82 -11.92
N VAL A 90 0.46 -1.18 -11.40
CA VAL A 90 -0.37 -2.24 -11.99
C VAL A 90 -0.89 -1.83 -13.37
N ASN A 91 -1.38 -0.59 -13.50
CA ASN A 91 -1.96 -0.10 -14.74
C ASN A 91 -0.90 0.08 -15.83
N THR A 92 0.28 0.62 -15.51
CA THR A 92 1.39 0.74 -16.46
C THR A 92 1.85 -0.62 -16.97
N PHE A 93 1.92 -1.63 -16.09
CA PHE A 93 2.25 -2.99 -16.50
C PHE A 93 1.19 -3.61 -17.42
N ASN A 94 -0.09 -3.47 -17.07
CA ASN A 94 -1.20 -4.05 -17.82
C ASN A 94 -1.54 -3.28 -19.10
N LEU A 95 -1.28 -1.97 -19.17
CA LEU A 95 -1.48 -1.15 -20.39
C LEU A 95 -0.33 -1.31 -21.38
N GLY A 96 0.90 -1.55 -20.91
CA GLY A 96 2.02 -1.89 -21.78
C GLY A 96 1.87 -3.23 -22.52
N TYR A 97 0.74 -3.91 -22.34
CA TYR A 97 0.29 -5.08 -23.09
C TYR A 97 -0.41 -4.73 -24.41
N TYR A 98 -1.00 -3.53 -24.54
CA TYR A 98 -1.69 -3.07 -25.75
C TYR A 98 -0.74 -2.42 -26.76
#